data_AF-A0AA47MMU1-F1
#
_entry.id   AF-A0AA47MMU1-F1
#
_cell.length_a   1.000
_cell.length_b   1.000
_cell.length_c   1.000
_cell.angle_alpha   90.00
_cell.angle_beta   90.00
_cell.angle_gamma   90.00
#
_symmetry.space_group_name_H-M   'P 1'
#
loop_
_entity.id
_entity.type
_entity.pdbx_description
1 polymer ?
#
loop_
_entity_poly.entity_id
_entity_poly.type
_entity_poly.pdbx_seq_one_letter_code
_entity_poly.pdbx_strand_id
1 'polypeptide(L)'
;MEQLGVLQALKDSPDLQNLFVGGPPAPLTSSQVKDLFGVIYSVAGSSRRSAEERAVAFWRDWLVDIEEGEAVLHVDGQEPVKLTLEVVLAFATGAERIPPLGFDPNPTLDFLHDFVNNNKRVFPEANTCALVLRLPLHGNYEDFSSHMLSGILQSPTFGTA
;
A
#
# COMPACT_ATOMS: atom_id res chain seq x y z
N MET A 1 -15.17 35.77 15.07
CA MET A 1 -14.72 34.52 14.43
C MET A 1 -14.07 34.90 13.12
N GLU A 2 -12.75 35.08 13.14
CA GLU A 2 -11.96 35.32 11.93
C GLU A 2 -11.97 34.03 11.11
N GLN A 3 -12.56 34.09 9.92
CA GLN A 3 -12.39 33.03 8.93
C GLN A 3 -10.91 33.08 8.53
N LEU A 4 -10.13 32.07 8.96
CA LEU A 4 -8.74 31.92 8.51
C LEU A 4 -8.76 31.99 6.98
N GLY A 5 -8.12 33.02 6.42
CA GLY A 5 -8.10 33.33 4.99
C GLY A 5 -7.39 32.28 4.13
N VAL A 6 -7.32 31.02 4.57
CA VAL A 6 -6.69 29.88 3.91
C VAL A 6 -7.27 29.70 2.51
N LEU A 7 -8.60 29.82 2.34
CA LEU A 7 -9.21 29.72 1.01
C LEU A 7 -8.78 30.86 0.08
N GLN A 8 -8.55 32.06 0.62
CA GLN A 8 -8.08 33.20 -0.16
C GLN A 8 -6.59 33.04 -0.49
N ALA A 9 -5.77 32.64 0.48
CA ALA A 9 -4.36 32.31 0.29
C ALA A 9 -4.16 31.16 -0.72
N LEU A 10 -5.05 30.16 -0.72
CA LEU A 10 -5.10 29.10 -1.73
C LEU A 10 -5.41 29.71 -3.11
N LYS A 11 -6.40 30.60 -3.22
CA LYS A 11 -6.72 31.24 -4.51
C LYS A 11 -5.58 32.10 -5.06
N ASP A 12 -4.84 32.77 -4.18
CA ASP A 12 -3.82 33.76 -4.54
C ASP A 12 -2.43 33.14 -4.79
N SER A 13 -2.22 31.86 -4.43
CA SER A 13 -0.98 31.14 -4.65
C SER A 13 -1.20 29.86 -5.48
N PRO A 14 -0.78 29.84 -6.75
CA PRO A 14 -0.81 28.64 -7.59
C PRO A 14 -0.05 27.46 -6.97
N ASP A 15 1.02 27.73 -6.22
CA ASP A 15 1.82 26.71 -5.54
C ASP A 15 1.03 26.04 -4.42
N LEU A 16 0.25 26.80 -3.64
CA LEU A 16 -0.64 26.23 -2.64
C LEU A 16 -1.81 25.48 -3.28
N GLN A 17 -2.34 25.93 -4.43
CA GLN A 17 -3.35 25.15 -5.15
C GLN A 17 -2.80 23.82 -5.64
N ASN A 18 -1.58 23.79 -6.19
CA ASN A 18 -0.96 22.55 -6.62
C ASN A 18 -0.66 21.62 -5.44
N LEU A 19 -0.32 22.17 -4.28
CA LEU A 19 -0.05 21.41 -3.06
C LEU A 19 -1.32 20.83 -2.42
N PHE A 20 -2.42 21.58 -2.40
CA PHE A 20 -3.65 21.22 -1.67
C PHE A 20 -4.80 20.74 -2.55
N VAL A 21 -4.88 21.19 -3.80
CA VAL A 21 -5.94 20.84 -4.76
C VAL A 21 -5.41 19.83 -5.77
N GLY A 22 -4.21 20.08 -6.32
CA GLY A 22 -3.49 19.18 -7.24
C GLY A 22 -4.20 18.96 -8.58
N GLY A 23 -3.44 18.98 -9.68
CA GLY A 23 -3.91 18.50 -10.98
C GLY A 23 -4.04 16.96 -11.02
N PRO A 24 -4.54 16.38 -12.13
CA PRO A 24 -4.51 14.92 -12.30
C PRO A 24 -3.06 14.46 -12.27
N PRO A 25 -2.65 13.65 -11.28
CA PRO A 25 -1.28 13.18 -11.17
C PRO A 25 -0.95 12.23 -12.33
N ALA A 26 0.34 12.13 -12.67
CA ALA A 26 0.81 10.98 -13.42
C ALA A 26 0.53 9.69 -12.61
N PRO A 27 0.17 8.57 -13.26
CA PRO A 27 0.03 7.30 -12.57
C PRO A 27 1.30 6.95 -11.79
N LEU A 28 1.13 6.35 -10.61
CA LEU A 28 2.28 5.85 -9.85
C LEU A 28 2.97 4.73 -10.63
N THR A 29 4.28 4.62 -10.45
CA THR A 29 5.06 3.51 -10.99
C THR A 29 5.45 2.49 -9.94
N SER A 30 5.66 1.25 -10.39
CA SER A 30 6.15 0.14 -9.56
C SER A 30 7.45 0.52 -8.84
N SER A 31 8.37 1.22 -9.54
CA SER A 31 9.61 1.68 -8.92
C SER A 31 9.37 2.76 -7.86
N GLN A 32 8.47 3.72 -8.09
CA GLN A 32 8.15 4.74 -7.09
C GLN A 32 7.62 4.12 -5.81
N VAL A 33 6.68 3.17 -5.91
CA VAL A 33 6.13 2.48 -4.73
C VAL A 33 7.20 1.60 -4.09
N LYS A 34 8.02 0.89 -4.86
CA LYS A 34 9.11 0.07 -4.33
C LYS A 34 10.13 0.90 -3.53
N ASP A 35 10.57 2.02 -4.08
CA ASP A 35 11.61 2.87 -3.48
C ASP A 35 11.07 3.69 -2.29
N LEU A 36 9.75 3.86 -2.19
CA LEU A 36 9.10 4.56 -1.08
C LEU A 36 9.21 3.79 0.24
N PHE A 37 9.12 2.46 0.21
CA PHE A 37 9.05 1.65 1.44
C PHE A 37 10.42 1.13 1.87
N GLY A 38 10.85 1.52 3.08
CA GLY A 38 11.98 0.88 3.76
C GLY A 38 11.58 -0.49 4.32
N VAL A 39 12.50 -1.47 4.36
CA VAL A 39 12.18 -2.83 4.85
C VAL A 39 12.78 -3.08 6.23
N ILE A 40 11.93 -3.51 7.19
CA ILE A 40 12.32 -3.87 8.55
C ILE A 40 12.51 -5.38 8.65
N TYR A 41 13.73 -5.84 8.45
CA TYR A 41 14.03 -7.27 8.50
C TYR A 41 14.46 -7.77 9.89
N SER A 42 14.18 -9.04 10.18
CA SER A 42 14.76 -9.81 11.29
C SER A 42 16.27 -9.99 11.13
N VAL A 43 16.98 -10.42 12.18
CA VAL A 43 18.43 -10.67 12.13
C VAL A 43 18.82 -11.62 10.98
N ALA A 44 19.92 -11.31 10.29
CA ALA A 44 20.45 -12.11 9.19
C ALA A 44 20.79 -13.54 9.64
N GLY A 45 20.50 -14.52 8.78
CA GLY A 45 20.72 -15.95 9.06
C GLY A 45 19.62 -16.64 9.89
N SER A 46 18.60 -15.92 10.33
CA SER A 46 17.40 -16.53 10.92
C SER A 46 16.50 -17.15 9.84
N SER A 47 15.70 -18.16 10.22
CA SER A 47 14.65 -18.69 9.33
C SER A 47 13.61 -17.62 8.96
N ARG A 48 13.40 -16.64 9.84
CA ARG A 48 12.56 -15.46 9.57
C ARG A 48 13.11 -14.66 8.40
N ARG A 49 14.41 -14.35 8.39
CA ARG A 49 15.04 -13.57 7.31
C ARG A 49 14.79 -14.17 5.93
N SER A 50 14.91 -15.49 5.78
CA SER A 50 14.67 -16.14 4.48
C SER A 50 13.21 -16.09 4.02
N ALA A 51 12.25 -16.09 4.95
CA ALA A 51 10.83 -15.90 4.61
C ALA A 51 10.53 -14.44 4.24
N GLU A 52 11.14 -13.49 4.96
CA GLU A 52 11.01 -12.05 4.71
C GLU A 52 11.58 -11.65 3.34
N GLU A 53 12.78 -12.12 2.99
CA GLU A 53 13.39 -11.85 1.68
C GLU A 53 12.53 -12.37 0.53
N ARG A 54 11.93 -13.55 0.70
CA ARG A 54 10.99 -14.11 -0.28
C ARG A 54 9.74 -13.25 -0.40
N ALA A 55 9.14 -12.84 0.71
CA ALA A 55 7.96 -11.96 0.70
C ALA A 55 8.28 -10.60 0.06
N VAL A 56 9.48 -10.06 0.25
CA VAL A 56 9.92 -8.81 -0.42
C VAL A 56 10.15 -9.02 -1.92
N ALA A 57 10.68 -10.17 -2.33
CA ALA A 57 10.79 -10.51 -3.75
C ALA A 57 9.40 -10.57 -4.39
N PHE A 58 8.47 -11.32 -3.79
CA PHE A 58 7.09 -11.38 -4.26
C PHE A 58 6.41 -10.01 -4.27
N TRP A 59 6.61 -9.18 -3.24
CA TRP A 59 6.10 -7.81 -3.23
C TRP A 59 6.58 -6.99 -4.43
N ARG A 60 7.88 -7.08 -4.77
CA ARG A 60 8.46 -6.32 -5.88
C ARG A 60 7.91 -6.76 -7.23
N ASP A 61 7.83 -8.08 -7.44
CA ASP A 61 7.27 -8.65 -8.67
C ASP A 61 5.79 -8.28 -8.80
N TRP A 62 5.05 -8.34 -7.68
CA TRP A 62 3.63 -7.97 -7.63
C TRP A 62 3.35 -6.50 -7.94
N LEU A 63 4.22 -5.57 -7.54
CA LEU A 63 4.09 -4.17 -7.93
C LEU A 63 4.23 -3.98 -9.46
N VAL A 64 5.03 -4.81 -10.13
CA VAL A 64 5.15 -4.79 -11.59
C VAL A 64 3.88 -5.34 -12.22
N ASP A 65 3.36 -6.47 -11.75
CA ASP A 65 2.09 -7.05 -12.24
C ASP A 65 0.91 -6.05 -12.11
N ILE A 66 0.89 -5.24 -11.04
CA ILE A 66 -0.12 -4.17 -10.87
C ILE A 66 0.07 -3.08 -11.93
N GLU A 67 1.30 -2.62 -12.14
CA GLU A 67 1.62 -1.59 -13.15
C GLU A 67 1.28 -2.06 -14.58
N GLU A 68 1.51 -3.34 -14.87
CA GLU A 68 1.16 -3.98 -16.15
C GLU A 68 -0.35 -4.28 -16.28
N GLY A 69 -1.10 -4.19 -15.17
CA GLY A 69 -2.56 -4.38 -15.15
C GLY A 69 -3.01 -5.84 -15.08
N GLU A 70 -2.13 -6.74 -14.64
CA GLU A 70 -2.33 -8.18 -14.50
C GLU A 70 -2.86 -8.58 -13.10
N ALA A 71 -2.73 -7.71 -12.11
CA ALA A 71 -3.30 -7.90 -10.78
C ALA A 71 -4.83 -7.67 -10.78
N VAL A 72 -5.58 -8.69 -11.19
CA VAL A 72 -7.04 -8.61 -11.38
C VAL A 72 -7.80 -9.58 -10.47
N LEU A 73 -8.79 -9.07 -9.74
CA LEU A 73 -9.75 -9.88 -9.00
C LEU A 73 -10.92 -10.25 -9.90
N HIS A 74 -11.18 -11.54 -10.00
CA HIS A 74 -12.40 -12.06 -10.63
C HIS A 74 -13.40 -12.46 -9.55
N VAL A 75 -14.60 -11.89 -9.60
CA VAL A 75 -15.72 -12.29 -8.75
C VAL A 75 -16.86 -12.76 -9.65
N ASP A 76 -17.40 -13.94 -9.35
CA ASP A 76 -18.47 -14.54 -10.15
C ASP A 76 -19.66 -13.59 -10.29
N GLY A 77 -20.04 -13.30 -11.52
CA GLY A 77 -21.16 -12.41 -11.84
C GLY A 77 -20.86 -10.91 -11.69
N GLN A 78 -19.60 -10.52 -11.50
CA GLN A 78 -19.17 -9.12 -11.48
C GLN A 78 -18.06 -8.87 -12.51
N GLU A 79 -17.94 -7.61 -12.93
CA GLU A 79 -16.81 -7.17 -13.77
C GLU A 79 -15.48 -7.34 -13.01
N PRO A 80 -14.39 -7.76 -13.69
CA PRO A 80 -13.10 -7.91 -13.04
C PRO A 80 -12.61 -6.59 -12.44
N VAL A 81 -12.16 -6.64 -11.19
CA VAL A 81 -11.64 -5.47 -10.48
C VAL A 81 -10.13 -5.45 -10.60
N LYS A 82 -9.61 -4.46 -11.33
CA LYS A 82 -8.16 -4.24 -11.44
C LYS A 82 -7.66 -3.50 -10.21
N LEU A 83 -6.60 -4.00 -9.60
CA LEU A 83 -5.88 -3.29 -8.58
C LEU A 83 -4.97 -2.23 -9.23
N THR A 84 -4.82 -1.07 -8.60
CA THR A 84 -3.85 -0.04 -9.04
C THR A 84 -2.87 0.29 -7.91
N LEU A 85 -1.73 0.88 -8.28
CA LEU A 85 -0.71 1.29 -7.32
C LEU A 85 -1.21 2.37 -6.34
N GLU A 86 -2.13 3.23 -6.78
CA GLU A 86 -2.79 4.23 -5.93
C GLU A 86 -3.64 3.57 -4.85
N VAL A 87 -4.34 2.48 -5.17
CA VAL A 87 -5.12 1.70 -4.19
C VAL A 87 -4.18 1.04 -3.17
N VAL A 88 -3.04 0.51 -3.61
CA VAL A 88 -2.02 -0.04 -2.70
C VAL A 88 -1.45 1.04 -1.79
N LEU A 89 -1.14 2.22 -2.34
CA LEU A 89 -0.64 3.35 -1.56
C LEU A 89 -1.69 3.84 -0.55
N ALA A 90 -2.95 3.95 -0.96
CA ALA A 90 -4.06 4.36 -0.11
C ALA A 90 -4.29 3.35 1.02
N PHE A 91 -4.22 2.06 0.73
CA PHE A 91 -4.31 1.02 1.76
C PHE A 91 -3.19 1.17 2.81
N ALA A 92 -1.95 1.35 2.37
CA ALA A 92 -0.79 1.42 3.27
C ALA A 92 -0.67 2.74 4.05
N THR A 93 -1.06 3.86 3.43
CA THR A 93 -0.75 5.22 3.93
C THR A 93 -1.97 6.09 4.17
N GLY A 94 -3.14 5.71 3.67
CA GLY A 94 -4.34 6.55 3.62
C GLY A 94 -4.32 7.63 2.52
N ALA A 95 -3.26 7.71 1.71
CA ALA A 95 -3.14 8.66 0.61
C ALA A 95 -3.05 7.93 -0.74
N GLU A 96 -3.77 8.44 -1.73
CA GLU A 96 -3.71 7.93 -3.12
C GLU A 96 -2.50 8.49 -3.90
N ARG A 97 -1.74 9.42 -3.29
CA ARG A 97 -0.59 10.08 -3.90
C ARG A 97 0.56 10.20 -2.90
N ILE A 98 1.79 10.15 -3.41
CA ILE A 98 2.96 10.53 -2.64
C ILE A 98 2.91 12.06 -2.44
N PRO A 99 2.97 12.58 -1.19
CA PRO A 99 2.97 14.01 -0.95
C PRO A 99 4.16 14.71 -1.65
N PRO A 100 4.04 15.97 -2.06
CA PRO A 100 5.14 16.67 -2.75
C PRO A 100 6.45 16.76 -1.94
N LEU A 101 6.36 16.74 -0.61
CA LEU A 101 7.51 16.71 0.30
C LEU A 101 7.90 15.29 0.74
N GLY A 102 7.26 14.26 0.17
CA GLY A 102 7.34 12.89 0.65
C GLY A 102 6.57 12.67 1.94
N PHE A 103 6.71 11.46 2.48
CA PHE A 103 6.16 11.08 3.77
C PHE A 103 7.21 11.24 4.86
N ASP A 104 6.79 11.72 6.04
CA ASP A 104 7.62 11.79 7.24
C ASP A 104 6.82 11.25 8.44
N PRO A 105 7.18 10.09 9.02
CA PRO A 105 8.31 9.24 8.62
C PRO A 105 8.09 8.54 7.27
N ASN A 106 9.15 8.03 6.65
CA ASN A 106 9.03 7.19 5.46
C ASN A 106 8.21 5.91 5.75
N PRO A 107 7.35 5.46 4.82
CA PRO A 107 6.62 4.21 4.97
C PRO A 107 7.56 3.00 5.06
N THR A 108 7.11 1.97 5.75
CA THR A 108 7.91 0.77 5.99
C THR A 108 7.14 -0.52 5.73
N LEU A 109 7.87 -1.53 5.25
CA LEU A 109 7.45 -2.92 5.19
C LEU A 109 7.91 -3.65 6.44
N ASP A 110 6.97 -4.39 7.02
CA ASP A 110 7.17 -5.31 8.14
C ASP A 110 6.46 -6.64 7.82
N PHE A 111 6.52 -7.64 8.69
CA PHE A 111 6.16 -9.03 8.35
C PHE A 111 5.25 -9.69 9.36
N LEU A 112 4.27 -10.43 8.86
CA LEU A 112 3.27 -11.13 9.67
C LEU A 112 3.78 -12.52 10.12
N HIS A 113 4.69 -12.52 11.09
CA HIS A 113 5.23 -13.75 11.70
C HIS A 113 4.27 -14.41 12.69
N ASP A 114 3.45 -13.61 13.36
CA ASP A 114 2.63 -14.07 14.49
C ASP A 114 1.31 -14.69 14.07
N PHE A 115 0.81 -15.60 14.91
CA PHE A 115 -0.50 -16.24 14.77
C PHE A 115 -1.51 -15.55 15.69
N VAL A 116 -2.75 -15.41 15.22
CA VAL A 116 -3.87 -14.88 16.02
C VAL A 116 -4.90 -15.99 16.18
N ASN A 117 -5.24 -16.33 17.42
CA ASN A 117 -6.16 -17.44 17.72
C ASN A 117 -5.76 -18.77 17.03
N ASN A 118 -4.46 -19.08 17.05
CA ASN A 118 -3.84 -20.21 16.35
C ASN A 118 -3.95 -20.20 14.81
N ASN A 119 -4.45 -19.13 14.21
CA ASN A 119 -4.54 -18.98 12.76
C ASN A 119 -3.40 -18.11 12.23
N LYS A 120 -2.84 -18.52 11.09
CA LYS A 120 -1.84 -17.74 10.36
C LYS A 120 -2.52 -16.50 9.78
N ARG A 121 -1.82 -15.35 9.84
CA ARG A 121 -2.26 -14.11 9.21
C ARG A 121 -1.89 -14.15 7.73
N VAL A 122 -2.88 -14.44 6.88
CA VAL A 122 -2.67 -14.69 5.45
C VAL A 122 -2.93 -13.47 4.57
N PHE A 123 -3.58 -12.43 5.10
CA PHE A 123 -3.87 -11.18 4.41
C PHE A 123 -2.90 -10.07 4.84
N PRO A 124 -2.63 -9.07 3.98
CA PRO A 124 -1.85 -7.90 4.37
C PRO A 124 -2.57 -7.07 5.43
N GLU A 125 -1.78 -6.32 6.20
CA GLU A 125 -2.30 -5.41 7.20
C GLU A 125 -1.58 -4.07 7.17
N ALA A 126 -2.34 -2.99 7.13
CA ALA A 126 -1.79 -1.63 7.18
C ALA A 126 -2.04 -0.98 8.54
N ASN A 127 -1.04 -0.27 9.03
CA ASN A 127 -1.20 0.75 10.05
C ASN A 127 -0.88 2.09 9.39
N THR A 128 -1.93 2.75 8.89
CA THR A 128 -1.81 4.02 8.15
C THR A 128 -1.25 5.14 9.01
N CYS A 129 -1.57 5.20 10.31
CA CYS A 129 -1.02 6.19 11.23
C CYS A 129 0.49 6.05 11.41
N ALA A 130 0.99 4.81 11.43
CA ALA A 130 2.42 4.52 11.57
C ALA A 130 3.14 4.36 10.22
N LEU A 131 2.40 4.44 9.10
CA LEU A 131 2.87 4.17 7.74
C LEU A 131 3.58 2.81 7.61
N VAL A 132 3.00 1.77 8.24
CA VAL A 132 3.53 0.40 8.21
C VAL A 132 2.60 -0.49 7.41
N LEU A 133 3.11 -1.09 6.34
CA LEU A 133 2.47 -2.19 5.63
C LEU A 133 3.10 -3.51 6.04
N ARG A 134 2.30 -4.44 6.55
CA ARG A 134 2.76 -5.77 6.95
C ARG A 134 2.43 -6.80 5.87
N LEU A 135 3.46 -7.47 5.38
CA LEU A 135 3.33 -8.49 4.35
C LEU A 135 3.01 -9.87 4.97
N PRO A 136 2.04 -10.60 4.40
CA PRO A 136 1.83 -12.00 4.74
C PRO A 136 2.97 -12.87 4.18
N LEU A 137 3.36 -13.89 4.93
CA LEU A 137 4.47 -14.77 4.57
C LEU A 137 3.95 -16.03 3.86
N HIS A 138 3.91 -16.02 2.53
CA HIS A 138 3.46 -17.15 1.71
C HIS A 138 4.61 -17.96 1.11
N GLY A 139 4.33 -19.22 0.74
CA GLY A 139 5.34 -20.14 0.22
C GLY A 139 5.61 -19.96 -1.29
N ASN A 140 4.63 -19.49 -2.03
CA ASN A 140 4.65 -19.25 -3.47
C ASN A 140 4.06 -17.87 -3.79
N TYR A 141 4.25 -17.45 -5.04
CA TYR A 141 3.88 -16.12 -5.51
C TYR A 141 2.37 -15.98 -5.70
N GLU A 142 1.70 -17.03 -6.17
CA GLU A 142 0.28 -17.04 -6.49
C GLU A 142 -0.57 -16.83 -5.24
N ASP A 143 -0.26 -17.55 -4.16
CA ASP A 143 -0.91 -17.37 -2.85
C ASP A 143 -0.65 -15.97 -2.30
N PHE A 144 0.58 -15.47 -2.44
CA PHE A 144 0.92 -14.11 -2.03
C PHE A 144 0.07 -13.08 -2.77
N SER A 145 0.11 -13.10 -4.10
CA SER A 145 -0.60 -12.17 -4.97
C SER A 145 -2.10 -12.20 -4.71
N SER A 146 -2.71 -13.40 -4.65
CA SER A 146 -4.15 -13.58 -4.43
C SER A 146 -4.63 -13.00 -3.10
N HIS A 147 -3.90 -13.27 -2.01
CA HIS A 147 -4.26 -12.77 -0.68
C HIS A 147 -3.96 -11.27 -0.52
N MET A 148 -2.87 -10.77 -1.11
CA MET A 148 -2.57 -9.34 -1.15
C MET A 148 -3.70 -8.57 -1.84
N LEU A 149 -4.05 -9.01 -3.05
CA LEU A 149 -5.08 -8.40 -3.87
C LEU A 149 -6.46 -8.47 -3.21
N SER A 150 -6.85 -9.62 -2.68
CA SER A 150 -8.14 -9.78 -2.00
C SER A 150 -8.20 -8.93 -0.71
N GLY A 151 -7.14 -8.97 0.11
CA GLY A 151 -7.11 -8.24 1.38
C GLY A 151 -7.16 -6.73 1.20
N ILE A 152 -6.51 -6.20 0.16
CA ILE A 152 -6.52 -4.76 -0.14
C ILE A 152 -7.86 -4.32 -0.71
N LEU A 153 -8.39 -5.01 -1.72
CA LEU A 153 -9.65 -4.63 -2.37
C LEU A 153 -10.87 -4.78 -1.44
N GLN A 154 -10.81 -5.72 -0.50
CA GLN A 154 -11.88 -5.94 0.48
C GLN A 154 -11.67 -5.12 1.77
N SER A 155 -10.56 -4.40 1.92
CA SER A 155 -10.33 -3.59 3.13
C SER A 155 -11.41 -2.54 3.43
N PRO A 156 -12.05 -1.85 2.45
CA PRO A 156 -13.08 -0.86 2.73
C PRO A 156 -14.38 -1.45 3.30
N THR A 157 -14.60 -2.76 3.18
CA THR A 157 -15.80 -3.44 3.71
C THR A 157 -15.61 -3.96 5.14
N PHE A 158 -14.39 -3.91 5.71
CA PHE A 158 -14.15 -4.25 7.11
C PHE A 158 -14.49 -3.06 8.03
N GLY A 159 -15.76 -2.96 8.43
CA GLY A 159 -16.22 -1.92 9.36
C GLY A 159 -17.71 -1.61 9.30
N THR A 160 -18.42 -2.15 8.30
CA THR A 160 -19.88 -2.07 8.21
C THR A 160 -20.50 -3.37 8.72
N ALA A 161 -20.74 -3.44 10.02
CA ALA A 161 -21.64 -4.41 10.65
C ALA A 161 -22.57 -3.67 11.63
#